data_AF-A0A2G6MZM6-F1
#
_entry.id   AF-A0A2G6MZM6-F1
#
_cell.length_a   1.000
_cell.length_b   1.000
_cell.length_c   1.000
_cell.angle_alpha   90.00
_cell.angle_beta   90.00
_cell.angle_gamma   90.00
#
_symmetry.space_group_name_H-M   'P 1'
#
loop_
_entity.id
_entity.type
_entity.pdbx_description
1 polymer ?
#
loop_
_entity_poly.entity_id
_entity_poly.type
_entity_poly.pdbx_seq_one_letter_code
_entity_poly.pdbx_strand_id
1 'polypeptide(L)'
;MADFTTQQVQPQMNYQQPVQPVFQQAVQPTVPSQSVLGLNVQDSQFWKGALIGAAVALLVTNESVQKGVVKTVSKLSAAAQSGIEEMKEKFEDAKAEVQAEAESSRSAE
;
A
#
# COMPACT_ATOMS: atom_id res chain seq x y z
N MET A 1 -20.06 -71.51 43.01
CA MET A 1 -18.81 -71.35 43.77
C MET A 1 -17.81 -72.37 43.26
N ALA A 2 -16.83 -71.92 42.48
CA ALA A 2 -15.53 -72.54 42.28
C ALA A 2 -14.71 -71.59 41.42
N ASP A 3 -13.92 -70.75 42.08
CA ASP A 3 -12.86 -69.94 41.49
C ASP A 3 -11.75 -70.84 40.95
N PHE A 4 -11.33 -70.61 39.72
CA PHE A 4 -10.01 -71.02 39.23
C PHE A 4 -9.52 -69.97 38.23
N THR A 5 -8.94 -68.91 38.75
CA THR A 5 -8.18 -67.94 37.97
C THR A 5 -6.70 -68.27 38.10
N THR A 6 -6.16 -69.01 37.13
CA THR A 6 -4.72 -69.04 36.88
C THR A 6 -4.35 -67.85 36.01
N GLN A 7 -3.73 -66.85 36.64
CA GLN A 7 -3.18 -65.67 35.98
C GLN A 7 -1.86 -66.06 35.29
N GLN A 8 -1.87 -66.15 33.97
CA GLN A 8 -0.65 -66.26 33.16
C GLN A 8 -0.02 -64.87 33.00
N VAL A 9 1.22 -64.71 33.48
CA VAL A 9 2.00 -63.48 33.34
C VAL A 9 2.79 -63.57 32.03
N GLN A 10 2.47 -62.71 31.06
CA GLN A 10 3.24 -62.58 29.82
C GLN A 10 4.32 -61.50 29.99
N PRO A 11 5.58 -61.74 29.63
CA PRO A 11 6.61 -60.71 29.65
C PRO A 11 6.41 -59.73 28.48
N GLN A 12 6.10 -58.47 28.80
CA GLN A 12 6.03 -57.39 27.82
C GLN A 12 7.47 -57.00 27.41
N MET A 13 7.83 -57.35 26.18
CA MET A 13 9.05 -56.88 25.51
C MET A 13 8.91 -55.38 25.18
N ASN A 14 9.66 -54.54 25.89
CA ASN A 14 9.68 -53.10 25.68
C ASN A 14 10.59 -52.75 24.48
N TYR A 15 9.99 -52.46 23.33
CA TYR A 15 10.71 -51.92 22.17
C TYR A 15 10.90 -50.42 22.35
N GLN A 16 12.11 -50.02 22.77
CA GLN A 16 12.49 -48.62 22.88
C GLN A 16 12.72 -48.03 21.49
N GLN A 17 11.85 -47.12 21.04
CA GLN A 17 12.07 -46.36 19.81
C GLN A 17 13.14 -45.28 20.02
N PRO A 18 14.06 -45.07 19.05
CA PRO A 18 15.01 -43.96 19.11
C PRO A 18 14.30 -42.63 18.86
N VAL A 19 14.42 -41.72 19.82
CA VAL A 19 13.89 -40.35 19.77
C VAL A 19 14.70 -39.51 18.78
N GLN A 20 14.01 -38.83 17.85
CA GLN A 20 14.65 -37.87 16.94
C GLN A 20 14.76 -36.48 17.60
N PRO A 21 15.86 -35.72 17.37
CA PRO A 21 15.99 -34.37 17.89
C PRO A 21 15.06 -33.41 17.11
N VAL A 22 14.02 -32.93 17.80
CA VAL A 22 13.15 -31.86 17.31
C VAL A 22 13.87 -30.53 17.50
N PHE A 23 14.30 -29.90 16.41
CA PHE A 23 14.74 -28.52 16.44
C PHE A 23 13.54 -27.63 16.76
N GLN A 24 13.54 -27.01 17.94
CA GLN A 24 12.50 -26.08 18.36
C GLN A 24 12.63 -24.78 17.55
N GLN A 25 11.71 -24.58 16.60
CA GLN A 25 11.47 -23.26 16.03
C GLN A 25 10.88 -22.38 17.13
N ALA A 26 11.46 -21.20 17.34
CA ALA A 26 10.89 -20.18 18.22
C ALA A 26 9.50 -19.80 17.70
N VAL A 27 8.46 -20.28 18.39
CA VAL A 27 7.07 -19.86 18.20
C VAL A 27 6.96 -18.40 18.62
N GLN A 28 7.03 -17.49 17.64
CA GLN A 28 6.65 -16.10 17.88
C GLN A 28 5.14 -16.05 18.16
N PRO A 29 4.70 -15.39 19.24
CA PRO A 29 3.28 -15.22 19.51
C PRO A 29 2.66 -14.43 18.36
N THR A 30 1.87 -15.11 17.53
CA THR A 30 1.06 -14.47 16.49
C THR A 30 -0.14 -13.87 17.20
N VAL A 31 -0.02 -12.59 17.58
CA VAL A 31 -1.20 -11.84 18.05
C VAL A 31 -2.20 -11.79 16.90
N PRO A 32 -3.45 -12.24 17.08
CA PRO A 32 -4.44 -12.21 16.02
C PRO A 32 -4.74 -10.75 15.67
N SER A 33 -4.22 -10.32 14.51
CA SER A 33 -4.53 -9.04 13.88
C SER A 33 -6.03 -8.95 13.63
N GLN A 34 -6.76 -8.22 14.47
CA GLN A 34 -8.18 -7.97 14.22
C GLN A 34 -8.29 -6.87 13.17
N SER A 35 -8.42 -7.31 11.93
CA SER A 35 -8.64 -6.45 10.78
C SER A 35 -10.14 -6.16 10.66
N VAL A 36 -10.53 -4.90 10.83
CA VAL A 36 -11.90 -4.44 10.58
C VAL A 36 -11.92 -3.85 9.18
N LEU A 37 -12.73 -4.41 8.27
CA LEU A 37 -12.79 -3.98 6.85
C LEU A 37 -11.42 -4.06 6.12
N GLY A 38 -10.55 -4.98 6.54
CA GLY A 38 -9.19 -5.10 6.00
C GLY A 38 -8.19 -4.10 6.60
N LEU A 39 -8.61 -3.23 7.52
CA LEU A 39 -7.76 -2.31 8.24
C LEU A 39 -7.37 -2.89 9.60
N ASN A 40 -6.08 -2.95 9.89
CA ASN A 40 -5.59 -3.39 11.18
C ASN A 40 -5.67 -2.23 12.20
N VAL A 41 -6.77 -2.16 12.92
CA VAL A 41 -7.04 -1.09 13.90
C VAL A 41 -6.21 -1.22 15.18
N GLN A 42 -5.49 -2.33 15.37
CA GLN A 42 -4.53 -2.50 16.46
C GLN A 42 -3.13 -2.01 16.05
N ASP A 43 -2.91 -1.68 14.78
CA ASP A 43 -1.63 -1.18 14.30
C ASP A 43 -1.38 0.26 14.77
N SER A 44 -0.20 0.53 15.30
CA SER A 44 0.24 1.88 15.65
C SER A 44 0.30 2.79 14.43
N GLN A 45 0.61 2.24 13.24
CA GLN A 45 0.62 3.02 11.99
C GLN A 45 -0.78 3.49 11.61
N PHE A 46 -1.81 2.66 11.83
CA PHE A 46 -3.20 3.06 11.62
C PHE A 46 -3.57 4.26 12.49
N TRP A 47 -3.29 4.20 13.78
CA TRP A 47 -3.61 5.30 14.71
C TRP A 47 -2.82 6.57 14.43
N LYS A 48 -1.54 6.46 14.03
CA LYS A 48 -0.74 7.62 13.62
C LYS A 48 -1.33 8.28 12.37
N GLY A 49 -1.70 7.49 11.37
CA GLY A 49 -2.37 7.99 10.16
C GLY A 49 -3.72 8.64 10.48
N ALA A 50 -4.52 7.98 11.33
CA ALA A 50 -5.82 8.49 11.76
C ALA A 50 -5.71 9.83 12.50
N LEU A 51 -4.75 9.95 13.43
CA LEU A 51 -4.51 11.20 14.16
C LEU A 51 -4.07 12.34 13.25
N ILE A 52 -3.12 12.07 12.33
CA ILE A 52 -2.68 13.07 11.34
C ILE A 52 -3.86 13.46 10.44
N GLY A 53 -4.62 12.48 9.95
CA GLY A 53 -5.79 12.71 9.12
C GLY A 53 -6.85 13.56 9.83
N ALA A 54 -7.12 13.29 11.10
CA ALA A 54 -8.03 14.08 11.92
C ALA A 54 -7.53 15.52 12.10
N ALA A 55 -6.22 15.71 12.35
CA ALA A 55 -5.65 17.06 12.46
C ALA A 55 -5.78 17.86 11.16
N VAL A 56 -5.51 17.22 10.01
CA VAL A 56 -5.70 17.85 8.69
C VAL A 56 -7.18 18.15 8.43
N ALA A 57 -8.08 17.22 8.75
CA ALA A 57 -9.52 17.43 8.60
C ALA A 57 -10.01 18.63 9.42
N LEU A 58 -9.57 18.74 10.68
CA LEU A 58 -9.90 19.88 11.54
C LEU A 58 -9.33 21.19 11.02
N LEU A 59 -8.12 21.17 10.43
CA LEU A 59 -7.55 22.35 9.78
C LEU A 59 -8.38 22.78 8.56
N VAL A 60 -8.83 21.82 7.74
CA VAL A 60 -9.65 22.06 6.55
C VAL A 60 -11.09 22.48 6.90
N THR A 61 -11.61 22.13 8.08
CA THR A 61 -12.94 22.54 8.54
C THR A 61 -13.11 24.07 8.65
N ASN A 62 -12.03 24.86 8.69
CA ASN A 62 -12.15 26.31 8.68
C ASN A 62 -12.61 26.84 7.30
N GLU A 63 -13.64 27.69 7.28
CA GLU A 63 -14.14 28.37 6.05
C GLU A 63 -13.02 29.02 5.23
N SER A 64 -11.99 29.57 5.89
CA SER A 64 -10.84 30.20 5.23
C SER A 64 -10.00 29.19 4.46
N VAL A 65 -9.83 27.97 4.99
CA VAL A 65 -9.09 26.90 4.31
C VAL A 65 -9.93 26.31 3.18
N GLN A 66 -11.25 26.13 3.36
CA GLN A 66 -12.14 25.69 2.27
C GLN A 66 -12.10 26.65 1.08
N LYS A 67 -12.22 27.96 1.34
CA LYS A 67 -12.09 29.00 0.30
C LYS A 67 -10.69 28.99 -0.33
N GLY A 68 -9.64 28.76 0.47
CA GLY A 68 -8.27 28.61 0.00
C GLY A 68 -8.06 27.40 -0.91
N VAL A 69 -8.61 26.24 -0.55
CA VAL A 69 -8.54 24.99 -1.32
C VAL A 69 -9.26 25.15 -2.65
N VAL A 70 -10.50 25.63 -2.64
CA VAL A 70 -11.27 25.88 -3.88
C VAL A 70 -10.50 26.83 -4.80
N LYS A 71 -10.01 27.96 -4.26
CA LYS A 71 -9.24 28.94 -5.03
C LYS A 71 -7.94 28.35 -5.59
N THR A 72 -7.28 27.48 -4.84
CA THR A 72 -6.04 26.81 -5.27
C THR A 72 -6.33 25.82 -6.39
N VAL A 73 -7.37 25.00 -6.27
CA VAL A 73 -7.79 24.05 -7.31
C VAL A 73 -8.17 24.80 -8.59
N SER A 74 -8.96 25.87 -8.47
CA SER A 74 -9.33 26.69 -9.64
C SER A 74 -8.11 27.32 -10.30
N LYS A 75 -7.16 27.85 -9.52
CA LYS A 75 -5.90 28.40 -10.05
C LYS A 75 -5.04 27.33 -10.70
N LEU A 76 -4.95 26.14 -10.11
CA LEU A 76 -4.17 25.04 -10.67
C LEU A 76 -4.78 24.56 -12.00
N SER A 77 -6.10 24.45 -12.05
CA SER A 77 -6.82 24.09 -13.28
C SER A 77 -6.66 25.14 -14.36
N ALA A 78 -6.78 26.43 -14.01
CA ALA A 78 -6.54 27.53 -14.95
C ALA A 78 -5.07 27.56 -15.43
N ALA A 79 -4.11 27.36 -14.53
CA ALA A 79 -2.69 27.28 -14.88
C ALA A 79 -2.38 26.08 -15.79
N ALA A 80 -3.04 24.94 -15.57
CA ALA A 80 -2.92 23.78 -16.45
C ALA A 80 -3.50 24.06 -17.84
N GLN A 81 -4.67 24.70 -17.93
CA GLN A 81 -5.28 25.07 -19.21
C GLN A 81 -4.40 26.08 -19.97
N SER A 82 -3.93 27.13 -19.28
CA SER A 82 -3.02 28.13 -19.83
C SER A 82 -1.70 27.50 -20.29
N GLY A 83 -1.13 26.57 -19.51
CA GLY A 83 0.09 25.87 -19.88
C GLY A 83 -0.07 24.98 -21.11
N ILE A 84 -1.25 24.39 -21.31
CA ILE A 84 -1.56 23.59 -22.51
C ILE A 84 -1.73 24.49 -23.74
N GLU A 85 -2.36 25.66 -23.60
CA GLU A 85 -2.49 26.63 -24.70
C GLU A 85 -1.12 27.17 -25.14
N GLU A 86 -0.28 27.60 -24.21
CA GLU A 86 1.07 28.06 -24.53
C GLU A 86 1.94 26.94 -25.12
N MET A 87 1.77 25.70 -24.66
CA MET A 87 2.50 24.55 -25.22
C MET A 87 2.02 24.21 -26.64
N LYS A 88 0.73 24.37 -26.94
CA LYS A 88 0.20 24.14 -28.29
C LYS A 88 0.68 25.21 -29.27
N GLU A 89 0.70 26.47 -28.86
CA GLU A 89 1.22 27.58 -29.65
C GLU A 89 2.71 27.40 -29.93
N LYS A 90 3.52 27.09 -28.89
CA LYS A 90 4.95 26.79 -29.09
C LYS A 90 5.22 25.57 -29.96
N PHE A 91 4.33 24.57 -29.95
CA PHE A 91 4.44 23.40 -30.80
C PHE A 91 4.07 23.72 -32.26
N GLU A 92 3.05 24.54 -32.50
CA GLU A 92 2.72 25.04 -33.84
C GLU A 92 3.83 25.93 -34.39
N ASP A 93 4.37 26.85 -33.59
CA ASP A 93 5.48 27.72 -33.99
C ASP A 93 6.73 26.91 -34.32
N ALA A 94 7.12 25.95 -33.47
CA ALA A 94 8.26 25.08 -33.76
C ALA A 94 8.03 24.24 -35.03
N LYS A 95 6.80 23.76 -35.26
CA LYS A 95 6.45 23.01 -36.47
C LYS A 95 6.48 23.89 -37.73
N ALA A 96 6.09 25.17 -37.62
CA ALA A 96 6.13 26.12 -38.71
C ALA A 96 7.57 26.53 -39.05
N GLU A 97 8.41 26.76 -38.03
CA GLU A 97 9.83 27.08 -38.20
C GLU A 97 10.57 25.92 -38.90
N VAL A 98 10.35 24.67 -38.47
CA VAL A 98 10.95 23.49 -39.12
C VAL A 98 10.48 23.30 -40.57
N GLN A 99 9.22 23.64 -40.89
CA GLN A 99 8.72 23.62 -42.27
C GLN A 99 9.28 24.77 -43.11
N ALA A 100 9.38 25.98 -42.55
CA ALA A 100 9.95 27.14 -43.23
C ALA A 100 11.45 26.94 -43.52
N GLU A 101 12.18 26.31 -42.59
CA GLU A 101 13.59 25.96 -42.76
C GLU A 101 13.77 24.86 -43.83
N ALA A 102 12.83 23.90 -43.90
CA ALA A 102 12.79 22.89 -44.96
C ALA A 102 12.43 23.45 -46.35
N GLU A 103 11.58 24.48 -46.44
CA GLU A 103 11.23 25.15 -47.71
C GLU A 103 12.32 26.14 -48.17
N SER A 104 12.95 26.86 -47.24
CA SER A 104 14.08 27.75 -47.55
C SER A 104 15.29 26.99 -48.07
N SER A 105 15.53 25.77 -47.57
CA SER A 105 16.63 24.91 -48.04
C SER A 105 16.39 24.30 -49.42
N ARG A 106 15.13 24.27 -49.89
CA ARG A 106 14.75 23.72 -51.21
C ARG A 106 14.68 24.76 -52.32
N SER A 107 14.68 26.04 -51.95
CA SER A 107 14.60 27.19 -52.88
C SER A 107 15.96 27.83 -53.20
N ALA A 108 17.02 27.33 -52.56
CA ALA A 108 18.41 27.75 -52.77
C ALA A 108 19.25 26.78 -53.62
N GLU A 109 18.60 25.76 -54.20
CA GLU A 109 19.15 24.85 -55.23
C GLU A 109 18.54 25.18 -56.60
#